data_AF-A0A7J3X6Y5-F1
#
_entry.id   AF-A0A7J3X6Y5-F1
#
_cell.length_a   1.000
_cell.length_b   1.000
_cell.length_c   1.000
_cell.angle_alpha   90.00
_cell.angle_beta   90.00
_cell.angle_gamma   90.00
#
_symmetry.space_group_name_H-M   'P 1'
#
loop_
_entity.id
_entity.type
_entity.pdbx_description
1 polymer ?
#
loop_
_entity_poly.entity_id
_entity_poly.type
_entity_poly.pdbx_seq_one_letter_code
_entity_poly.pdbx_strand_id
1 'polypeptide(L)' 'MEIENLYFRYAGRSEPALRGINLSIDEGEAVLLAGRSGSGKSTLLKRTCGLMPHRSRASTQEGCTSGV' A
#
# COMPACT_ATOMS: atom_id res chain seq x y z
N MET A 1 10.25 -0.15 -7.88
CA MET A 1 8.96 0.42 -7.42
C MET A 1 8.92 0.31 -5.91
N GLU A 2 8.71 1.40 -5.20
CA GLU A 2 8.72 1.46 -3.73
C GLU A 2 7.36 1.95 -3.21
N ILE A 3 6.79 1.26 -2.21
CA ILE A 3 5.59 1.64 -1.47
C ILE A 3 5.92 1.58 0.02
N GLU A 4 5.66 2.68 0.73
CA GLU A 4 5.84 2.75 2.17
C GLU A 4 4.54 3.18 2.86
N ASN A 5 4.26 2.57 4.00
CA ASN A 5 3.18 2.90 4.92
C ASN A 5 1.83 3.09 4.20
N LEU A 6 1.47 2.17 3.30
CA LEU A 6 0.21 2.26 2.59
C LEU A 6 -0.95 1.82 3.48
N TYR A 7 -1.81 2.80 3.79
CA TYR A 7 -3.11 2.59 4.42
C TYR A 7 -4.24 2.88 3.44
N PHE A 8 -5.24 2.00 3.42
CA PHE A 8 -6.42 2.22 2.60
C PHE A 8 -7.68 1.73 3.30
N ARG A 9 -8.73 2.54 3.19
CA ARG A 9 -10.05 2.24 3.70
C ARG A 9 -11.09 2.64 2.67
N TYR A 10 -12.04 1.76 2.42
CA TYR A 10 -13.20 2.09 1.59
C TYR A 10 -14.11 3.08 2.33
N ALA A 11 -14.70 4.03 1.59
CA ALA A 11 -15.71 4.93 2.16
C ALA A 11 -16.86 4.11 2.78
N GLY A 12 -17.26 4.47 4.00
CA GLY A 12 -18.30 3.76 4.75
C GLY A 12 -17.86 2.49 5.48
N ARG A 13 -16.58 2.07 5.39
CA ARG A 13 -16.01 1.03 6.27
C ARG A 13 -15.35 1.69 7.49
N SER A 14 -15.58 1.13 8.67
CA SER A 14 -14.87 1.51 9.91
C SER A 14 -13.42 1.01 9.90
N GLU A 15 -13.20 -0.19 9.37
CA GLU A 15 -11.89 -0.83 9.34
C GLU A 15 -11.11 -0.58 8.04
N PRO A 16 -9.80 -0.28 8.13
CA PRO A 16 -8.93 -0.20 6.96
C PRO A 16 -8.70 -1.58 6.33
N ALA A 17 -8.82 -1.63 5.01
CA ALA A 17 -8.59 -2.81 4.18
C ALA A 17 -7.09 -3.06 3.90
N LEU A 18 -6.28 -2.00 3.89
CA LEU A 18 -4.82 -2.06 3.89
C LEU A 18 -4.30 -1.29 5.09
N ARG A 19 -3.32 -1.85 5.81
CA ARG A 19 -2.77 -1.29 7.05
C ARG A 19 -1.25 -1.36 7.01
N GLY A 20 -0.58 -0.21 6.80
CA GLY A 20 0.88 -0.11 6.88
C GLY A 20 1.61 -1.06 5.93
N ILE A 21 1.14 -1.16 4.68
CA ILE A 21 1.78 -2.05 3.69
C ILE A 21 3.05 -1.36 3.18
N ASN A 22 4.19 -2.03 3.34
CA ASN A 22 5.47 -1.67 2.73
C ASN A 22 5.77 -2.72 1.64
N LEU A 23 6.13 -2.28 0.44
CA LEU A 23 6.41 -3.16 -0.69
C LEU A 23 7.45 -2.49 -1.60
N SER A 24 8.60 -3.13 -1.75
CA SER A 24 9.58 -2.82 -2.79
C SER A 24 9.52 -3.91 -3.86
N ILE A 25 9.59 -3.53 -5.13
CA ILE A 25 9.63 -4.41 -6.30
C ILE A 25 10.69 -3.87 -7.24
N ASP A 26 11.76 -4.62 -7.45
CA ASP A 26 12.84 -4.23 -8.36
C ASP A 26 12.47 -4.48 -9.83
N GLU A 27 13.24 -3.88 -10.74
CA GLU A 27 13.04 -4.11 -12.18
C GLU A 27 13.27 -5.58 -12.53
N GLY A 28 12.29 -6.18 -13.22
CA GLY A 28 12.31 -7.61 -13.55
C GLY A 28 11.84 -8.54 -12.43
N GLU A 29 11.45 -8.01 -11.27
CA GLU A 29 10.91 -8.80 -10.16
C GLU A 29 9.41 -9.06 -10.33
N ALA A 30 8.99 -10.30 -10.02
CA ALA A 30 7.58 -10.69 -10.02
C ALA A 30 7.15 -11.08 -8.60
N VAL A 31 6.16 -10.36 -8.05
CA VAL A 31 5.66 -10.57 -6.69
C VAL A 31 4.25 -11.17 -6.71
N LEU A 32 4.05 -12.27 -5.97
CA LEU A 32 2.74 -12.88 -5.76
C LEU A 32 2.04 -12.29 -4.54
N LEU A 33 0.88 -11.68 -4.75
CA LEU A 33 0.05 -11.17 -3.66
C LEU A 33 -0.96 -12.24 -3.17
N ALA A 34 -0.61 -12.97 -2.10
CA ALA A 34 -1.43 -14.03 -1.52
C ALA A 34 -2.22 -13.57 -0.27
N GLY A 35 -3.35 -14.24 0.03
CA GLY A 35 -4.14 -13.98 1.25
C GLY A 35 -5.61 -14.40 1.14
N ARG A 36 -6.34 -14.43 2.27
CA ARG A 36 -7.77 -14.80 2.33
C ARG A 36 -8.66 -13.91 1.48
N SER A 37 -9.79 -14.42 0.96
CA SER A 37 -10.77 -13.59 0.24
C SER A 37 -11.20 -12.39 1.11
N GLY A 38 -11.28 -11.20 0.52
CA GLY A 38 -11.59 -9.96 1.24
C GLY A 38 -10.41 -9.24 1.93
N SER A 39 -9.19 -9.79 1.89
CA SER A 39 -8.00 -9.18 2.53
C SER A 39 -7.45 -7.92 1.85
N GLY A 40 -8.13 -7.36 0.86
CA GLY A 40 -7.68 -6.14 0.17
C GLY A 40 -6.69 -6.35 -0.98
N LYS A 41 -6.45 -7.57 -1.45
CA LYS A 41 -5.51 -7.86 -2.58
C LYS A 41 -5.85 -7.07 -3.86
N SER A 42 -7.08 -7.17 -4.34
CA SER A 42 -7.54 -6.42 -5.52
C SER A 42 -7.50 -4.90 -5.28
N THR A 43 -7.63 -4.47 -4.03
CA THR A 43 -7.50 -3.07 -3.63
C THR A 43 -6.05 -2.59 -3.74
N LEU A 44 -5.09 -3.41 -3.31
CA LEU A 44 -3.67 -3.13 -3.44
C LEU A 44 -3.28 -3.06 -4.93
N LEU A 45 -3.64 -4.07 -5.72
CA LEU A 45 -3.32 -4.10 -7.16
C LEU A 45 -3.89 -2.89 -7.92
N LYS A 46 -5.11 -2.45 -7.59
CA LYS A 46 -5.71 -1.25 -8.18
C LYS A 46 -4.95 0.04 -7.83
N ARG A 47 -4.27 0.08 -6.67
CA ARG A 47 -3.46 1.23 -6.25
C ARG A 47 -2.03 1.17 -6.78
N THR A 48 -1.43 -0.01 -6.82
CA THR A 48 -0.07 -0.24 -7.33
C THR A 48 0.01 -0.09 -8.85
N CYS A 49 -1.00 -0.57 -9.59
CA CYS A 49 -1.03 -0.54 -11.07
C CYS A 49 -1.48 0.81 -11.67
N GLY A 50 -1.39 1.93 -10.92
CA GLY A 50 -1.67 3.28 -11.43
C GLY A 50 -3.14 3.60 -11.74
N LEU A 51 -4.09 2.75 -11.32
CA LEU A 51 -5.52 2.90 -11.61
C LEU A 51 -6.27 3.91 -10.71
N MET A 52 -5.57 4.55 -9.76
CA MET A 52 -6.04 5.76 -9.08
C MET A 52 -4.90 6.74 -8.88
N PRO A 53 -5.12 8.04 -9.12
CA PRO A 53 -4.07 9.05 -9.04
C PRO A 53 -3.49 9.14 -7.63
N HIS A 54 -2.18 9.36 -7.60
CA HIS A 54 -1.25 9.55 -6.49
C HIS A 54 -1.58 10.75 -5.56
N ARG A 55 -2.86 11.11 -5.40
CA ARG A 55 -3.35 12.26 -4.62
C ARG A 55 -4.39 11.88 -3.57
N SER A 56 -4.25 10.71 -2.95
CA SER A 56 -4.77 10.52 -1.60
C SER A 56 -3.63 10.82 -0.65
N ARG A 57 -3.75 11.86 0.20
CA ARG A 57 -2.84 12.16 1.32
C ARG A 57 -2.60 10.86 2.11
N ALA A 58 -1.57 10.11 1.76
CA ALA A 58 -0.97 9.16 2.67
C ALA A 58 -0.31 10.06 3.72
N SER A 59 -0.72 9.94 4.98
CA SER A 59 0.05 10.50 6.06
C SER A 59 1.35 9.71 6.14
N THR A 60 2.33 10.09 5.34
CA THR A 60 3.71 9.64 5.51
C THR A 60 4.14 10.20 6.87
N GLN A 61 4.21 9.33 7.88
CA GLN A 61 4.98 9.66 9.07
C GLN A 61 6.44 9.50 8.64
N GLU A 62 7.09 10.63 8.36
CA GLU A 62 8.53 10.69 8.17
C GLU A 62 9.20 10.23 9.47
N GLY A 63 9.55 8.95 9.53
CA GLY A 63 10.41 8.41 10.56
C GLY A 63 11.80 9.01 10.38
N CYS A 64 12.13 9.95 11.25
CA CYS A 64 13.42 10.60 11.35
C CYS A 64 14.56 9.56 11.42
N THR A 65 15.34 9.41 10.34
CA THR A 65 16.62 8.69 10.36
C THR A 65 17.60 9.51 11.18
N SER A 66 17.66 9.22 12.48
CA SER A 66 18.81 9.58 13.31
C SER A 66 19.82 8.46 13.17
N GLY A 67 20.88 8.75 12.42
CA GLY A 67 22.08 7.91 12.39
C GLY A 67 22.77 7.94 13.74
N VAL A 68 23.16 6.74 14.19
CA VAL A 68 24.36 6.44 14.99
C VAL A 68 24.74 5.00 14.71
#